data_AF-B4DDE5-F1
#
_entry.id   AF-B4DDE5-F1
#
_cell.length_a   1.000
_cell.length_b   1.000
_cell.length_c   1.000
_cell.angle_alpha   90.00
_cell.angle_beta   90.00
_cell.angle_gamma   90.00
#
_symmetry.space_group_name_H-M   'P 1'
#
loop_
_entity.id
_entity.type
_entity.pdbx_description
1 polymer ?
#
loop_
_entity_poly.entity_id
_entity_poly.type
_entity_poly.pdbx_seq_one_letter_code
_entity_poly.pdbx_strand_id
1 'polypeptide(L)'
;MFLGQLAVIIVGSAKVGGLGRVWAVASQHGRISGFELDPDPFVRHTFWTLAFGGVFMMLSLYGVNQAQVQRYLSSRTEKAAVLSCYAVFPFQQVSLCVGCLIGLVMFAYYQEYPMSIQQAQAAPDQFVLYFVMDLLKGLPGLPGLFIACLFSGSLSTISSAFNSLATVTMEDLIRPWFPEFSEARAIMLSRGLAFGYGLLCLGMAYISSQMGPVLQAAISIFGMVGGPLLGLFCLGMFFPCANPPGAVVGLLAGLVMAFWIGIGSIVTSMGFSMPPSPSNGSSFSLPTNLTVATVTTLMPLTTFSKPTGLQRFYSLSYLWYSAHNSTTVIVVGLIVSLLTGRMRGRSLNPATIYPVLPKLLSLLPLSCQKRLHCRSYGQDHLDTGLFPEKPRNGVLGDSRDKEAMALDGTAYQGSSSTCILQETSL
;
A
#
# COMPACT_ATOMS: atom_id res chain seq x y z
N MET A 1 17.24 2.18 13.27
CA MET A 1 15.84 2.11 13.73
C MET A 1 15.59 0.99 14.73
N PHE A 2 15.76 -0.29 14.37
CA PHE A 2 15.51 -1.43 15.27
C PHE A 2 16.27 -1.38 16.60
N LEU A 3 17.56 -1.04 16.59
CA LEU A 3 18.33 -0.88 17.82
C LEU A 3 17.76 0.22 18.73
N GLY A 4 17.31 1.33 18.15
CA GLY A 4 16.67 2.42 18.90
C GLY A 4 15.33 1.99 19.49
N GLN A 5 14.50 1.30 18.72
CA GLN A 5 13.25 0.73 19.20
C GLN A 5 13.47 -0.29 20.34
N LEU A 6 14.47 -1.16 20.19
CA LEU A 6 14.85 -2.13 21.21
C LEU A 6 15.34 -1.45 22.49
N ALA A 7 16.19 -0.42 22.37
CA ALA A 7 16.67 0.36 23.51
C ALA A 7 15.51 1.00 24.28
N VAL A 8 14.53 1.58 23.57
CA VAL A 8 13.32 2.15 24.18
C VAL A 8 12.50 1.09 24.91
N ILE A 9 12.32 -0.10 24.33
CA ILE A 9 11.62 -1.21 24.99
C ILE A 9 12.37 -1.65 26.25
N ILE A 10 13.69 -1.85 26.17
CA ILE A 10 14.50 -2.33 27.30
C ILE A 10 14.50 -1.32 28.45
N VAL A 11 14.84 -0.06 28.17
CA VAL A 11 14.91 1.00 29.19
C VAL A 11 13.52 1.32 29.74
N GLY A 12 12.51 1.39 28.87
CA GLY A 12 11.12 1.64 29.24
C GLY A 12 10.57 0.54 30.14
N SER A 13 10.75 -0.72 29.75
CA SER A 13 10.32 -1.87 30.54
C SER A 13 11.05 -1.91 31.88
N ALA A 14 12.37 -1.67 31.91
CA ALA A 14 13.13 -1.66 33.16
C ALA A 14 12.62 -0.60 34.16
N LYS A 15 12.23 0.58 33.66
CA LYS A 15 11.71 1.69 34.49
C LYS A 15 10.36 1.39 35.15
N VAL A 16 9.52 0.57 34.53
CA VAL A 16 8.19 0.19 35.03
C VAL A 16 8.19 -1.19 35.72
N GLY A 17 9.36 -1.75 36.06
CA GLY A 17 9.47 -3.02 36.77
C GLY A 17 9.46 -4.28 35.89
N GLY A 18 9.77 -4.15 34.60
CA GLY A 18 9.96 -5.24 33.65
C GLY A 18 8.80 -5.46 32.69
N LEU A 19 9.05 -6.25 31.63
CA LEU A 19 8.06 -6.52 30.57
C LEU A 19 6.83 -7.29 31.09
N GLY A 20 7.01 -8.12 32.12
CA GLY A 20 5.90 -8.82 32.77
C GLY A 20 4.88 -7.87 33.40
N ARG A 21 5.34 -6.77 34.04
CA ARG A 21 4.47 -5.75 34.60
C ARG A 21 3.79 -4.92 33.51
N VAL A 22 4.49 -4.60 32.43
CA VAL A 22 3.88 -3.95 31.23
C VAL A 22 2.70 -4.77 30.73
N TRP A 23 2.88 -6.08 30.57
CA TRP A 23 1.82 -6.98 30.11
C TRP A 23 0.65 -7.05 31.10
N ALA A 24 0.92 -7.16 32.40
CA ALA A 24 -0.11 -7.20 33.44
C ALA A 24 -0.96 -5.91 33.46
N VAL A 25 -0.32 -4.74 33.44
CA VAL A 25 -0.99 -3.43 33.40
C VAL A 25 -1.81 -3.28 32.12
N ALA A 26 -1.25 -3.65 30.97
CA ALA A 26 -1.96 -3.60 29.70
C ALA A 26 -3.19 -4.53 29.68
N SER A 27 -3.06 -5.74 30.23
CA SER A 27 -4.16 -6.71 30.36
C SER A 27 -5.28 -6.17 31.26
N GLN A 28 -4.93 -5.64 32.44
CA GLN A 28 -5.88 -5.09 33.40
C GLN A 28 -6.70 -3.93 32.83
N HIS A 29 -6.09 -3.12 31.96
CA HIS A 29 -6.75 -1.99 31.30
C HIS A 29 -7.42 -2.36 29.96
N GLY A 30 -7.54 -3.66 29.65
CA GLY A 30 -8.18 -4.13 28.42
C GLY A 30 -7.48 -3.67 27.14
N ARG A 31 -6.17 -3.40 27.19
CA ARG A 31 -5.37 -2.97 26.02
C ARG A 31 -4.84 -4.14 25.19
N ILE A 32 -5.02 -5.36 25.67
CA ILE A 32 -4.65 -6.59 24.97
C ILE A 32 -5.94 -7.20 24.44
N SER A 33 -6.07 -7.19 23.11
CA SER A 33 -7.18 -7.85 22.42
C SER A 33 -6.70 -9.18 21.83
N GLY A 34 -7.54 -10.20 21.91
CA GLY A 34 -7.32 -11.48 21.25
C GLY A 34 -7.67 -11.42 19.75
N PHE A 35 -7.92 -12.59 19.16
CA PHE A 35 -8.41 -12.67 17.80
C PHE A 35 -9.89 -12.28 17.73
N GLU A 36 -10.17 -11.12 17.13
CA GLU A 36 -11.53 -10.69 16.81
C GLU A 36 -11.99 -11.40 15.53
N LEU A 37 -12.82 -12.43 15.68
CA LEU A 37 -13.31 -13.27 14.57
C LEU A 37 -14.64 -12.79 13.98
N ASP A 38 -15.14 -11.63 14.40
CA ASP A 38 -16.35 -11.02 13.84
C ASP A 38 -16.21 -10.85 12.32
N PRO A 39 -17.08 -11.48 11.50
CA PRO A 39 -17.06 -11.34 10.05
C PRO A 39 -17.58 -9.98 9.56
N ASP A 40 -18.03 -9.09 10.44
CA ASP A 40 -18.54 -7.77 10.05
C ASP A 40 -17.43 -6.93 9.35
N PRO A 41 -17.58 -6.60 8.05
CA PRO A 41 -16.60 -5.82 7.30
C PRO A 41 -16.56 -4.32 7.67
N PHE A 42 -17.51 -3.85 8.48
CA PHE A 42 -17.59 -2.48 8.98
C PHE A 42 -16.76 -2.28 10.26
N VAL A 43 -16.33 -3.37 10.90
CA VAL A 43 -15.41 -3.30 12.04
C VAL A 43 -14.00 -2.97 11.54
N ARG A 44 -13.36 -1.99 12.19
CA ARG A 44 -12.07 -1.43 11.77
C ARG A 44 -10.99 -2.50 11.60
N HIS A 45 -10.87 -3.41 12.56
CA HIS A 45 -9.89 -4.47 12.58
C HIS A 45 -10.51 -5.77 13.08
N THR A 46 -10.67 -6.73 12.18
CA THR A 46 -11.00 -8.12 12.46
C THR A 46 -10.02 -9.04 11.75
N PHE A 47 -9.95 -10.30 12.17
CA PHE A 47 -9.18 -11.32 11.48
C PHE A 47 -9.47 -11.31 9.96
N TRP A 48 -10.74 -11.21 9.57
CA TRP A 48 -11.16 -11.19 8.16
C TRP A 48 -10.68 -9.94 7.41
N THR A 49 -10.81 -8.75 8.03
CA THR A 49 -10.35 -7.51 7.39
C THR A 49 -8.84 -7.49 7.18
N LEU A 50 -8.06 -8.10 8.10
CA LEU A 50 -6.61 -8.18 8.00
C LEU A 50 -6.19 -9.28 7.02
N ALA A 51 -6.80 -10.46 7.10
CA ALA A 51 -6.46 -11.62 6.29
C ALA A 51 -6.81 -11.43 4.81
N PHE A 52 -7.96 -10.82 4.50
CA PHE A 52 -8.41 -10.64 3.12
C PHE A 52 -8.20 -9.21 2.62
N GLY A 53 -8.74 -8.21 3.33
CA GLY A 53 -8.56 -6.80 2.96
C GLY A 53 -7.09 -6.38 2.97
N GLY A 54 -6.36 -6.73 4.04
CA GLY A 54 -4.93 -6.49 4.17
C GLY A 54 -4.10 -7.13 3.04
N VAL A 55 -4.46 -8.32 2.56
CA VAL A 55 -3.76 -8.97 1.43
C VAL A 55 -3.89 -8.17 0.14
N PHE A 56 -5.09 -7.71 -0.22
CA PHE A 56 -5.28 -6.88 -1.42
C PHE A 56 -4.54 -5.54 -1.30
N MET A 57 -4.56 -4.94 -0.12
CA MET A 57 -3.80 -3.73 0.15
C MET A 57 -2.29 -3.96 -0.02
N MET A 58 -1.73 -5.01 0.60
CA MET A 58 -0.32 -5.34 0.47
C MET A 58 0.07 -5.73 -0.96
N LEU A 59 -0.79 -6.48 -1.65
CA LEU A 59 -0.56 -6.83 -3.05
C LEU A 59 -0.52 -5.59 -3.93
N SER A 60 -1.35 -4.57 -3.66
CA SER A 60 -1.25 -3.30 -4.38
C SER A 60 0.07 -2.56 -4.06
N LEU A 61 0.50 -2.58 -2.80
CA LEU A 61 1.68 -1.86 -2.34
C LEU A 61 2.99 -2.47 -2.84
N TYR A 62 3.06 -3.79 -2.99
CA TYR A 62 4.26 -4.51 -3.45
C TYR A 62 4.19 -4.94 -4.91
N GLY A 63 3.02 -5.27 -5.43
CA GLY A 63 2.86 -5.83 -6.78
C GLY A 63 2.80 -4.80 -7.90
N VAL A 64 2.19 -3.63 -7.65
CA VAL A 64 1.95 -2.62 -8.71
C VAL A 64 2.54 -1.24 -8.42
N ASN A 65 3.05 -1.01 -7.21
CA ASN A 65 3.66 0.27 -6.85
C ASN A 65 5.03 0.42 -7.53
N GLN A 66 5.21 1.51 -8.27
CA GLN A 66 6.44 1.79 -8.99
C GLN A 66 7.69 1.78 -8.10
N ALA A 67 7.60 2.28 -6.86
CA ALA A 67 8.76 2.30 -5.96
C ALA A 67 9.28 0.90 -5.61
N GLN A 68 8.39 -0.10 -5.62
CA GLN A 68 8.79 -1.49 -5.39
C GLN A 68 9.23 -2.17 -6.69
N VAL A 69 8.52 -1.93 -7.79
CA VAL A 69 8.88 -2.45 -9.12
C VAL A 69 10.30 -2.06 -9.50
N GLN A 70 10.69 -0.80 -9.26
CA GLN A 70 12.06 -0.33 -9.49
C GLN A 70 13.10 -1.14 -8.72
N ARG A 71 12.83 -1.48 -7.44
CA ARG A 71 13.74 -2.30 -6.62
C ARG A 71 13.90 -3.73 -7.16
N TYR A 72 12.83 -4.27 -7.72
CA TYR A 72 12.87 -5.59 -8.35
C TYR A 72 13.71 -5.56 -9.62
N LEU A 73 13.55 -4.54 -10.46
CA LEU A 73 14.30 -4.38 -11.71
C LEU A 73 15.80 -4.08 -11.48
N SER A 74 16.15 -3.38 -10.40
CA SER A 74 17.54 -3.15 -10.00
C SER A 74 18.22 -4.38 -9.39
N SER A 75 17.50 -5.48 -9.17
CA SER A 75 18.09 -6.71 -8.63
C SER A 75 18.93 -7.45 -9.68
N ARG A 76 20.05 -8.04 -9.25
CA ARG A 76 20.97 -8.75 -10.16
C ARG A 76 20.33 -9.97 -10.81
N THR A 77 19.45 -10.67 -10.11
CA THR A 77 18.77 -11.88 -10.60
C THR A 77 17.31 -11.89 -10.16
N GLU A 78 16.47 -12.59 -10.91
CA GLU A 78 15.05 -12.79 -10.55
C GLU A 78 14.92 -13.46 -9.18
N LYS A 79 15.73 -14.49 -8.90
CA LYS A 79 15.76 -15.16 -7.60
C LYS A 79 16.03 -14.20 -6.44
N ALA A 80 16.93 -13.22 -6.63
CA ALA A 80 17.20 -12.20 -5.62
C ALA A 80 16.03 -11.23 -5.44
N ALA A 81 15.33 -10.84 -6.52
CA ALA A 81 14.13 -10.02 -6.45
C ALA A 81 12.99 -10.75 -5.70
N VAL A 82 12.77 -12.02 -6.01
CA VAL A 82 11.78 -12.87 -5.33
C VAL A 82 12.13 -13.05 -3.85
N LEU A 83 13.40 -13.34 -3.54
CA LEU A 83 13.87 -13.46 -2.16
C LEU A 83 13.68 -12.15 -1.38
N SER A 84 13.93 -11.00 -2.02
CA SER A 84 13.66 -9.68 -1.43
C SER A 84 12.18 -9.51 -1.06
N CYS A 85 11.27 -9.92 -1.94
CA CYS A 85 9.84 -9.89 -1.66
C CYS A 85 9.46 -10.76 -0.46
N TYR A 86 10.01 -11.98 -0.36
CA TYR A 86 9.78 -12.85 0.80
C TYR A 86 10.41 -12.32 2.08
N ALA A 87 11.59 -11.69 2.01
CA ALA A 87 12.29 -11.15 3.16
C ALA A 87 11.53 -9.97 3.80
N VAL A 88 10.83 -9.16 3.00
CA VAL A 88 10.06 -8.01 3.53
C VAL A 88 8.98 -8.45 4.53
N PHE A 89 8.32 -9.59 4.32
CA PHE A 89 7.24 -10.06 5.19
C PHE A 89 7.65 -10.24 6.67
N PRO A 90 8.67 -11.05 7.03
CA PRO A 90 9.09 -11.19 8.42
C PRO A 90 9.67 -9.89 8.99
N PHE A 91 10.42 -9.10 8.22
CA PHE A 91 10.95 -7.82 8.70
C PHE A 91 9.84 -6.81 9.04
N GLN A 92 8.80 -6.75 8.20
CA GLN A 92 7.63 -5.92 8.45
C GLN A 92 6.87 -6.39 9.70
N GLN A 93 6.69 -7.71 9.87
CA GLN A 93 6.01 -8.25 11.05
C GLN A 93 6.78 -7.95 12.34
N VAL A 94 8.11 -8.11 12.33
CA VAL A 94 8.96 -7.75 13.47
C VAL A 94 8.85 -6.25 13.79
N SER A 95 8.89 -5.39 12.77
CA SER A 95 8.77 -3.93 12.96
C SER A 95 7.42 -3.53 13.57
N LEU A 96 6.32 -4.13 13.10
CA LEU A 96 4.98 -3.91 13.64
C LEU A 96 4.88 -4.40 15.10
N CYS A 97 5.34 -5.62 15.40
CA CYS A 97 5.33 -6.16 16.76
C CYS A 97 6.11 -5.27 17.74
N VAL A 98 7.32 -4.84 17.35
CA VAL A 98 8.15 -3.94 18.15
C VAL A 98 7.46 -2.58 18.35
N GLY A 99 6.81 -2.04 17.32
CA GLY A 99 6.01 -0.80 17.42
C GLY A 99 4.85 -0.93 18.41
N CYS A 100 4.09 -2.03 18.35
CA CYS A 100 3.01 -2.30 19.30
C CYS A 100 3.54 -2.45 20.74
N LEU A 101 4.66 -3.14 20.93
CA LEU A 101 5.31 -3.27 22.24
C LEU A 101 5.75 -1.91 22.79
N ILE A 102 6.33 -1.03 21.97
CA ILE A 102 6.64 0.35 22.40
C ILE A 102 5.37 1.06 22.87
N GLY A 103 4.26 0.92 22.15
CA GLY A 103 2.97 1.49 22.55
C GLY A 103 2.47 0.98 23.92
N LEU A 104 2.62 -0.32 24.20
CA LEU A 104 2.29 -0.91 25.50
C LEU A 104 3.21 -0.44 26.62
N VAL A 105 4.51 -0.39 26.37
CA VAL A 105 5.50 0.12 27.34
C VAL A 105 5.24 1.58 27.65
N MET A 106 4.98 2.40 26.61
CA MET A 106 4.60 3.81 26.76
C MET A 106 3.32 3.96 27.59
N PHE A 107 2.29 3.13 27.33
CA PHE A 107 1.06 3.14 28.10
C PHE A 107 1.32 2.83 29.58
N ALA A 108 2.06 1.76 29.89
CA ALA A 108 2.39 1.40 31.27
C ALA A 108 3.23 2.48 31.97
N TYR A 109 4.17 3.11 31.24
CA TYR A 109 5.01 4.19 31.76
C TYR A 109 4.18 5.40 32.18
N TYR A 110 3.26 5.86 31.32
CA TYR A 110 2.44 7.03 31.62
C TYR A 110 1.33 6.79 32.67
N GLN A 111 1.08 5.53 33.09
CA GLN A 111 0.26 5.25 34.29
C GLN A 111 1.01 5.58 35.59
N GLU A 112 2.33 5.43 35.60
CA GLU A 112 3.17 5.69 36.78
C GLU A 112 3.73 7.11 36.78
N TYR A 113 4.06 7.63 35.60
CA TYR A 113 4.64 8.95 35.40
C TYR A 113 3.71 9.77 34.51
N PRO A 114 2.70 10.46 35.05
CA PRO A 114 1.68 11.11 34.24
C PRO A 114 2.26 12.20 33.31
N MET A 115 1.70 12.29 32.10
CA MET A 115 2.05 13.32 31.12
C MET A 115 1.78 14.73 31.66
N SER A 116 2.56 15.71 31.20
CA SER A 116 2.22 17.12 31.39
C SER A 116 0.96 17.49 30.61
N ILE A 117 0.29 18.58 31.02
CA ILE A 117 -0.94 19.07 30.36
C ILE A 117 -0.69 19.33 28.87
N GLN A 118 0.47 19.91 28.52
CA GLN A 118 0.84 20.18 27.13
C GLN A 118 1.04 18.90 26.31
N GLN A 119 1.66 17.87 26.88
CA GLN A 119 1.82 16.57 26.22
C GLN A 119 0.49 15.85 26.03
N ALA A 120 -0.42 15.95 27.00
CA ALA A 120 -1.75 15.34 26.91
C ALA A 120 -2.62 15.95 25.80
N GLN A 121 -2.34 17.20 25.39
CA GLN A 121 -3.01 17.89 24.29
C GLN A 121 -2.34 17.64 22.92
N ALA A 122 -1.19 16.98 22.89
CA ALA A 122 -0.47 16.69 21.65
C ALA A 122 -1.21 15.67 20.77
N ALA A 123 -0.88 15.67 19.48
CA ALA A 123 -1.44 14.70 18.55
C ALA A 123 -0.98 13.27 18.93
N PRO A 124 -1.83 12.23 18.75
CA PRO A 124 -1.48 10.85 19.11
C PRO A 124 -0.17 10.35 18.47
N ASP A 125 0.11 10.80 17.24
CA ASP A 125 1.33 10.43 16.49
C ASP A 125 2.61 11.02 17.11
N GLN A 126 2.51 12.02 17.99
CA GLN A 126 3.64 12.65 18.67
C GLN A 126 3.99 12.00 20.01
N PHE A 127 3.10 11.18 20.58
CA PHE A 127 3.30 10.60 21.91
C PHE A 127 4.57 9.77 22.02
N VAL A 128 4.92 9.01 20.98
CA VAL A 128 6.16 8.22 20.98
C VAL A 128 7.42 9.09 21.09
N LEU A 129 7.40 10.29 20.51
CA LEU A 129 8.53 11.22 20.61
C LEU A 129 8.64 11.78 22.02
N TYR A 130 7.52 12.23 22.60
CA TYR A 130 7.49 12.67 24.00
C TYR A 130 7.95 11.58 24.95
N PHE A 131 7.44 10.36 24.77
CA PHE A 131 7.81 9.20 25.57
C PHE A 131 9.31 8.93 25.53
N VAL A 132 9.94 8.96 24.35
CA VAL A 132 11.38 8.73 24.23
C VAL A 132 12.18 9.86 24.87
N MET A 133 11.75 11.12 24.73
CA MET A 133 12.40 12.25 25.38
C MET A 133 12.31 12.16 26.91
N ASP A 134 11.15 11.79 27.44
CA ASP A 134 10.91 11.64 28.89
C ASP A 134 11.71 10.45 29.46
N LEU A 135 11.63 9.31 28.79
CA LEU A 135 12.27 8.07 29.21
C LEU A 135 13.81 8.19 29.25
N LEU A 136 14.39 8.82 28.22
CA LEU A 136 15.83 8.89 28.02
C LEU A 136 16.43 10.22 28.47
N LYS A 137 15.69 11.06 29.21
CA LYS A 137 16.13 12.37 29.70
C LYS A 137 17.47 12.32 30.46
N GLY A 138 17.74 11.22 31.17
CA GLY A 138 18.98 11.02 31.93
C GLY A 138 20.18 10.52 31.09
N LEU A 139 19.99 10.24 29.80
CA LEU A 139 21.02 9.69 28.92
C LEU A 139 21.23 10.61 27.71
N PRO A 140 22.07 11.65 27.82
CA PRO A 140 22.29 12.60 26.73
C PRO A 140 22.79 11.89 25.46
N GLY A 141 22.33 12.35 24.30
CA GLY A 141 22.69 11.78 22.99
C GLY A 141 21.77 10.66 22.48
N LEU A 142 21.27 9.77 23.35
CA LEU A 142 20.36 8.69 22.95
C LEU A 142 19.01 9.15 22.38
N PRO A 143 18.30 10.14 22.99
CA PRO A 143 17.08 10.68 22.39
C PRO A 143 17.34 11.28 21.00
N GLY A 144 18.47 11.98 20.82
CA GLY A 144 18.88 12.53 19.53
C GLY A 144 19.17 11.45 18.49
N LEU A 145 19.84 10.36 18.88
CA LEU A 145 20.09 9.20 18.02
C LEU A 145 18.79 8.51 17.58
N PHE A 146 17.81 8.41 18.48
CA PHE A 146 16.48 7.88 18.16
C PHE A 146 15.77 8.74 17.11
N ILE A 147 15.73 10.06 17.33
CA ILE A 147 15.16 11.01 16.37
C ILE A 147 15.87 10.93 15.02
N ALA A 148 17.21 10.88 15.01
CA ALA A 148 18.00 10.75 13.78
C ALA A 148 17.67 9.46 13.01
N CYS A 149 17.50 8.34 13.71
CA CYS A 149 17.07 7.08 13.10
C CYS A 149 15.67 7.15 12.49
N LEU A 150 14.74 7.86 13.14
CA LEU A 150 13.36 8.05 12.66
C LEU A 150 13.34 8.90 11.39
N PHE A 151 14.11 10.01 11.37
CA PHE A 151 14.25 10.83 10.18
C PHE A 151 14.93 10.06 9.04
N SER A 152 15.99 9.31 9.31
CA SER A 152 16.65 8.47 8.30
C SER A 152 15.69 7.45 7.67
N GLY A 153 14.87 6.77 8.48
CA GLY A 153 13.84 5.87 7.98
C GLY A 153 12.83 6.57 7.08
N SER A 154 12.34 7.74 7.51
CA SER A 154 11.37 8.53 6.76
C SER A 154 11.95 9.06 5.43
N LEU A 155 13.17 9.60 5.47
CA LEU A 155 13.88 10.13 4.30
C LEU A 155 14.16 9.05 3.25
N SER A 156 14.46 7.81 3.67
CA SER A 156 14.66 6.71 2.72
C SER A 156 13.39 6.36 1.94
N THR A 157 12.22 6.46 2.58
CA THR A 157 10.92 6.24 1.94
C THR A 157 10.56 7.40 1.02
N ILE A 158 10.72 8.64 1.50
CA ILE A 158 10.44 9.87 0.73
C ILE A 158 11.31 9.94 -0.53
N SER A 159 12.61 9.66 -0.40
CA SER A 159 13.55 9.65 -1.54
C SER A 159 13.12 8.63 -2.62
N SER A 160 12.77 7.42 -2.19
CA SER A 160 12.28 6.38 -3.11
C SER A 160 10.99 6.82 -3.81
N ALA A 161 10.06 7.46 -3.10
CA ALA A 161 8.80 7.93 -3.69
C ALA A 161 9.01 9.05 -4.72
N PHE A 162 9.85 10.04 -4.41
CA PHE A 162 10.15 11.14 -5.34
C PHE A 162 10.87 10.65 -6.59
N ASN A 163 11.80 9.70 -6.43
CA ASN A 163 12.45 9.07 -7.58
C ASN A 163 11.42 8.37 -8.47
N SER A 164 10.53 7.56 -7.90
CA SER A 164 9.54 6.83 -8.68
C SER A 164 8.52 7.74 -9.36
N LEU A 165 8.06 8.80 -8.70
CA LEU A 165 7.17 9.80 -9.30
C LEU A 165 7.85 10.54 -10.46
N ALA A 166 9.11 10.93 -10.29
CA ALA A 166 9.89 11.55 -11.35
C ALA A 166 10.10 10.60 -12.54
N THR A 167 10.41 9.32 -12.28
CA THR A 167 10.54 8.31 -13.35
C THR A 167 9.23 8.09 -14.10
N VAL A 168 8.11 7.90 -13.40
CA VAL A 168 6.78 7.69 -14.04
C VAL A 168 6.39 8.91 -14.86
N THR A 169 6.60 10.11 -14.34
CA THR A 169 6.28 11.33 -15.08
C THR A 169 7.16 11.48 -16.31
N MET A 170 8.46 11.19 -16.19
CA MET A 170 9.39 11.25 -17.30
C MET A 170 9.01 10.22 -18.39
N GLU A 171 8.93 8.95 -18.05
CA GLU A 171 8.77 7.85 -19.01
C GLU A 171 7.34 7.76 -19.56
N ASP A 172 6.31 7.99 -18.72
CA ASP A 172 4.92 7.76 -19.11
C ASP A 172 4.22 9.04 -19.61
N LEU A 173 4.64 10.24 -19.17
CA LEU A 173 3.97 11.50 -19.53
C LEU A 173 4.80 12.41 -20.44
N ILE A 174 6.12 12.46 -20.29
CA ILE A 174 6.96 13.39 -21.06
C ILE A 174 7.52 12.72 -22.31
N ARG A 175 8.16 11.57 -22.17
CA ARG A 175 8.85 10.87 -23.26
C ARG A 175 7.95 10.48 -24.45
N PRO A 176 6.67 10.11 -24.28
CA PRO A 176 5.80 9.81 -25.42
C PRO A 176 5.53 11.03 -26.32
N TRP A 177 5.56 12.24 -25.75
CA TRP A 177 5.31 13.49 -26.48
C TRP A 177 6.61 14.13 -26.98
N PHE A 178 7.73 13.84 -26.31
CA PHE A 178 9.05 14.35 -26.61
C PHE A 178 10.07 13.18 -26.61
N PRO A 179 10.15 12.40 -27.70
CA PRO A 179 10.97 11.18 -27.74
C PRO A 179 12.49 11.48 -27.82
N GLU A 180 12.87 12.64 -28.35
CA GLU A 180 14.26 13.03 -28.53
C GLU A 180 14.79 13.88 -27.37
N PHE A 181 15.14 13.22 -26.26
CA PHE A 181 15.95 13.83 -25.21
C PHE A 181 17.39 13.35 -25.26
N SER A 182 18.34 14.27 -25.13
CA SER A 182 19.67 13.88 -24.71
C SER A 182 19.64 13.38 -23.27
N GLU A 183 20.43 12.37 -22.96
CA GLU A 183 20.50 11.74 -21.63
C GLU A 183 20.72 12.77 -20.51
N ALA A 184 21.63 13.72 -20.72
CA ALA A 184 21.90 14.80 -19.77
C ALA A 184 20.65 15.67 -19.48
N ARG A 185 19.84 15.98 -20.50
CA ARG A 185 18.61 16.77 -20.34
C ARG A 185 17.53 15.96 -19.61
N ALA A 186 17.40 14.68 -19.92
CA ALA A 186 16.48 13.79 -19.23
C ALA A 186 16.83 13.69 -17.73
N ILE A 187 18.12 13.53 -17.39
CA ILE A 187 18.56 13.50 -15.99
C ILE A 187 18.26 14.82 -15.28
N MET A 188 18.59 15.96 -15.90
CA MET A 188 18.32 17.28 -15.31
C MET A 188 16.83 17.52 -15.08
N LEU A 189 15.99 17.16 -16.04
CA LEU A 189 14.54 17.29 -15.93
C LEU A 189 13.96 16.33 -14.88
N SER A 190 14.43 15.08 -14.81
CA SER A 190 14.03 14.12 -13.77
C SER A 190 14.38 14.61 -12.37
N ARG A 191 15.58 15.18 -12.17
CA ARG A 191 15.97 15.81 -10.89
C ARG A 191 15.11 17.04 -10.57
N GLY A 192 14.77 17.84 -11.58
CA GLY A 192 13.84 18.97 -11.45
C GLY A 192 12.44 18.52 -11.02
N LEU A 193 11.90 17.45 -11.61
CA LEU A 193 10.62 16.86 -11.23
C LEU A 193 10.65 16.34 -9.78
N ALA A 194 11.70 15.61 -9.40
CA ALA A 194 11.86 15.12 -8.03
C ALA A 194 11.89 16.28 -7.01
N PHE A 195 12.59 17.37 -7.32
CA PHE A 195 12.58 18.57 -6.49
C PHE A 195 11.18 19.22 -6.41
N GLY A 196 10.46 19.31 -7.53
CA GLY A 196 9.08 19.79 -7.58
C GLY A 196 8.12 18.97 -6.72
N TYR A 197 8.21 17.64 -6.76
CA TYR A 197 7.45 16.75 -5.87
C TYR A 197 7.82 16.93 -4.40
N GLY A 198 9.08 17.26 -4.10
CA GLY A 198 9.51 17.66 -2.75
C GLY A 198 8.79 18.90 -2.24
N LEU A 199 8.69 19.95 -3.06
CA LEU A 199 7.94 21.17 -2.70
C LEU A 199 6.44 20.90 -2.54
N LEU A 200 5.86 20.09 -3.43
CA LEU A 200 4.46 19.68 -3.32
C LEU A 200 4.21 18.90 -2.02
N CYS A 201 5.11 17.99 -1.66
CA CYS A 201 5.04 17.22 -0.42
C CYS A 201 5.06 18.12 0.82
N LEU A 202 5.82 19.23 0.78
CA LEU A 202 5.85 20.20 1.87
C LEU A 202 4.49 20.89 2.05
N GLY A 203 3.81 21.22 0.95
CA GLY A 203 2.43 21.72 0.98
C GLY A 203 1.44 20.68 1.52
N MET A 204 1.56 19.42 1.08
CA MET A 204 0.71 18.33 1.57
C MET A 204 0.92 18.03 3.06
N ALA A 205 2.13 18.25 3.60
CA ALA A 205 2.41 18.08 5.02
C ALA A 205 1.56 19.00 5.91
N TYR A 206 1.30 20.24 5.47
CA TYR A 206 0.41 21.17 6.16
C TYR A 206 -1.04 20.68 6.15
N ILE A 207 -1.53 20.16 5.01
CA ILE A 207 -2.86 19.58 4.93
C ILE A 207 -2.98 18.37 5.85
N SER A 208 -1.95 17.52 5.87
CA SER A 208 -1.88 16.34 6.73
C SER A 208 -1.89 16.66 8.23
N SER A 209 -1.39 17.83 8.66
CA SER A 209 -1.42 18.20 10.08
C SER A 209 -2.84 18.49 10.60
N GLN A 210 -3.77 18.77 9.69
CA GLN A 210 -5.19 19.00 10.00
C GLN A 210 -6.02 17.72 9.89
N MET A 211 -5.43 16.61 9.44
CA MET A 211 -6.09 15.31 9.36
C MET A 211 -6.09 14.63 10.74
N GLY A 212 -6.98 13.66 10.92
CA GLY A 212 -6.95 12.76 12.09
C GLY A 212 -5.71 11.85 12.09
N PRO A 213 -5.78 10.64 12.68
CA PRO A 213 -4.64 9.73 12.75
C PRO A 213 -3.98 9.50 11.38
N VAL A 214 -2.73 9.97 11.20
CA VAL A 214 -2.08 10.06 9.89
C VAL A 214 -1.89 8.68 9.27
N LEU A 215 -1.60 7.67 10.11
CA LEU A 215 -1.47 6.28 9.66
C LEU A 215 -2.74 5.76 9.00
N GLN A 216 -3.91 6.07 9.56
CA GLN A 216 -5.19 5.63 8.99
C GLN A 216 -5.48 6.34 7.65
N ALA A 217 -5.21 7.65 7.58
CA ALA A 217 -5.38 8.42 6.35
C ALA A 217 -4.49 7.86 5.23
N ALA A 218 -3.22 7.59 5.53
CA ALA A 218 -2.27 7.02 4.57
C ALA A 218 -2.73 5.66 4.06
N ILE A 219 -3.13 4.74 4.95
CA ILE A 219 -3.60 3.41 4.54
C ILE A 219 -4.87 3.51 3.69
N SER A 220 -5.77 4.41 4.06
CA SER A 220 -7.01 4.64 3.30
C SER A 220 -6.72 5.14 1.88
N ILE A 221 -5.78 6.08 1.71
CA ILE A 221 -5.34 6.58 0.40
C ILE A 221 -4.70 5.47 -0.43
N PHE A 222 -3.82 4.66 0.18
CA PHE A 222 -3.26 3.49 -0.50
C PHE A 222 -4.33 2.51 -0.95
N GLY A 223 -5.35 2.23 -0.12
CA GLY A 223 -6.47 1.37 -0.51
C GLY A 223 -7.35 1.96 -1.61
N MET A 224 -7.61 3.27 -1.56
CA MET A 224 -8.42 3.99 -2.56
C MET A 224 -7.76 4.00 -3.94
N VAL A 225 -6.47 4.36 -4.03
CA VAL A 225 -5.78 4.51 -5.32
C VAL A 225 -5.11 3.20 -5.75
N GLY A 226 -4.53 2.46 -4.82
CA GLY A 226 -3.86 1.18 -5.09
C GLY A 226 -4.82 0.07 -5.50
N GLY A 227 -6.04 0.05 -4.97
CA GLY A 227 -7.07 -0.93 -5.34
C GLY A 227 -7.41 -0.94 -6.83
N PRO A 228 -7.84 0.18 -7.43
CA PRO A 228 -8.12 0.27 -8.85
C PRO A 228 -6.93 -0.10 -9.74
N LEU A 229 -5.72 0.35 -9.39
CA LEU A 229 -4.50 0.01 -10.11
C LEU A 229 -4.21 -1.49 -10.05
N LEU A 230 -4.32 -2.10 -8.87
CA LEU A 230 -4.22 -3.55 -8.72
C LEU A 230 -5.24 -4.28 -9.59
N GLY A 231 -6.50 -3.82 -9.59
CA GLY A 231 -7.56 -4.37 -10.43
C GLY A 231 -7.25 -4.30 -11.92
N LEU A 232 -6.65 -3.21 -12.39
CA LEU A 232 -6.24 -3.03 -13.78
C LEU A 232 -5.14 -4.03 -14.18
N PHE A 233 -4.11 -4.17 -13.34
CA PHE A 233 -3.04 -5.16 -13.57
C PHE A 233 -3.58 -6.58 -13.55
N CYS A 234 -4.42 -6.93 -12.56
CA CYS A 234 -5.08 -8.25 -12.50
C CYS A 234 -5.98 -8.51 -13.71
N LEU A 235 -6.71 -7.51 -14.19
CA LEU A 235 -7.53 -7.61 -15.39
C LEU A 235 -6.66 -7.98 -16.61
N GLY A 236 -5.53 -7.29 -16.80
CA GLY A 236 -4.59 -7.56 -17.90
C GLY A 236 -3.87 -8.91 -17.78
N MET A 237 -3.41 -9.29 -16.59
CA MET A 237 -2.63 -10.51 -16.37
C MET A 237 -3.48 -11.78 -16.41
N PHE A 238 -4.68 -11.74 -15.83
CA PHE A 238 -5.49 -12.95 -15.61
C PHE A 238 -6.59 -13.14 -16.66
N PHE A 239 -6.99 -12.09 -17.37
CA PHE A 239 -8.08 -12.14 -18.35
C PHE A 239 -7.61 -11.69 -19.74
N PRO A 240 -7.08 -12.62 -20.57
CA PRO A 240 -6.61 -12.32 -21.94
C PRO A 240 -7.70 -11.75 -22.86
N CYS A 241 -8.97 -11.90 -22.47
CA CYS A 241 -10.12 -11.39 -23.20
C CYS A 241 -10.44 -9.91 -22.92
N ALA A 242 -9.83 -9.29 -21.90
CA ALA A 242 -9.99 -7.87 -21.62
C ALA A 242 -9.39 -7.03 -22.74
N ASN A 243 -10.05 -5.96 -23.16
CA ASN A 243 -9.61 -5.06 -24.23
C ASN A 243 -9.25 -3.66 -23.66
N PRO A 244 -8.52 -2.81 -24.41
CA PRO A 244 -8.13 -1.48 -23.93
C PRO A 244 -9.32 -0.59 -23.50
N PRO A 245 -10.45 -0.53 -24.23
CA PRO A 245 -11.61 0.23 -23.78
C PRO A 245 -12.18 -0.25 -22.44
N GLY A 246 -12.31 -1.56 -22.24
CA GLY A 246 -12.76 -2.13 -20.97
C GLY A 246 -11.77 -1.89 -19.83
N ALA A 247 -10.46 -1.96 -20.10
CA ALA A 247 -9.44 -1.62 -19.11
C ALA A 247 -9.55 -0.15 -18.63
N VAL A 248 -9.72 0.79 -19.56
CA VAL A 248 -9.89 2.23 -19.24
C VAL A 248 -11.19 2.48 -18.48
N VAL A 249 -12.34 1.98 -18.97
CA VAL A 249 -13.63 2.19 -18.31
C VAL A 249 -13.68 1.52 -16.95
N GLY A 250 -13.10 0.32 -16.82
CA GLY A 250 -12.93 -0.38 -15.56
C GLY A 250 -12.13 0.44 -14.55
N LEU A 251 -10.96 0.96 -14.95
CA LEU A 251 -10.12 1.81 -14.10
C LEU A 251 -10.88 3.07 -13.64
N LEU A 252 -11.54 3.77 -14.56
CA LEU A 252 -12.30 4.97 -14.25
C LEU A 252 -13.44 4.68 -13.27
N ALA A 253 -14.20 3.60 -13.49
CA ALA A 253 -15.26 3.19 -12.57
C ALA A 253 -14.71 2.82 -11.19
N GLY A 254 -13.58 2.12 -11.12
CA GLY A 254 -12.90 1.80 -9.87
C GLY A 254 -12.42 3.04 -9.11
N LEU A 255 -11.84 4.02 -9.80
CA LEU A 255 -11.41 5.30 -9.20
C LEU A 255 -12.62 6.12 -8.70
N VAL A 256 -13.68 6.22 -9.50
CA VAL A 256 -14.92 6.91 -9.09
C VAL A 256 -15.50 6.26 -7.84
N MET A 257 -15.59 4.93 -7.80
CA MET A 257 -16.06 4.20 -6.62
C MET A 257 -15.14 4.40 -5.41
N ALA A 258 -13.82 4.38 -5.62
CA ALA A 258 -12.85 4.59 -4.55
C ALA A 258 -12.98 5.96 -3.90
N PHE A 259 -13.02 7.03 -4.72
CA PHE A 259 -13.17 8.39 -4.22
C PHE A 259 -14.56 8.62 -3.61
N TRP A 260 -15.62 8.04 -4.18
CA TRP A 260 -16.97 8.11 -3.61
C TRP A 260 -17.02 7.53 -2.20
N ILE A 261 -16.49 6.32 -2.01
CA ILE A 261 -16.48 5.64 -0.71
C ILE A 261 -15.57 6.36 0.29
N GLY A 262 -14.35 6.70 -0.13
CA GLY A 262 -13.37 7.26 0.79
C GLY A 262 -13.67 8.71 1.19
N ILE A 263 -14.08 9.56 0.26
CA ILE A 263 -14.53 10.93 0.59
C ILE A 263 -15.81 10.85 1.43
N GLY A 264 -16.75 9.96 1.09
CA GLY A 264 -17.97 9.74 1.86
C GLY A 264 -17.69 9.31 3.31
N SER A 265 -16.71 8.43 3.54
CA SER A 265 -16.23 8.02 4.86
C SER A 265 -15.63 9.18 5.66
N ILE A 266 -14.82 10.01 5.03
CA ILE A 266 -14.21 11.18 5.65
C ILE A 266 -15.27 12.25 6.01
N VAL A 267 -16.22 12.53 5.11
CA VAL A 267 -17.28 13.51 5.34
C VAL A 267 -18.25 13.04 6.43
N THR A 268 -18.64 11.76 6.43
CA THR A 268 -19.54 11.22 7.47
C THR A 268 -18.89 11.15 8.85
N SER A 269 -17.58 10.86 8.93
CA SER A 269 -16.83 10.89 10.19
C SER A 269 -16.56 12.31 10.71
N MET A 270 -16.56 13.34 9.85
CA MET A 270 -16.54 14.74 10.28
C MET A 270 -17.92 15.25 10.72
N GLY A 271 -19.00 14.84 10.05
CA GLY A 271 -20.37 15.26 10.38
C GLY A 271 -20.89 14.71 11.71
N PHE A 272 -20.29 13.62 12.20
CA PHE A 272 -20.49 13.10 13.54
C PHE A 272 -19.14 13.04 14.22
N SER A 273 -18.80 14.06 15.02
CA SER A 273 -17.73 13.93 16.01
C SER A 273 -18.04 12.71 16.87
N MET A 274 -17.46 11.56 16.54
CA MET A 274 -17.56 10.40 17.41
C MET A 274 -16.96 10.82 18.75
N PRO A 275 -17.68 10.60 19.87
CA PRO A 275 -17.01 10.65 21.17
C PRO A 275 -15.81 9.70 21.11
N PRO A 276 -14.71 10.00 21.82
CA PRO A 276 -13.64 9.04 21.98
C PRO A 276 -14.24 7.70 22.41
N SER A 277 -13.70 6.60 21.86
CA SER A 277 -14.10 5.23 22.18
C SER A 277 -14.46 5.09 23.65
N PRO A 278 -15.54 4.39 24.04
CA PRO A 278 -15.85 4.19 25.43
C PRO A 278 -14.63 3.53 26.07
N SER A 279 -13.93 4.29 26.91
CA SER A 279 -13.10 3.70 27.92
C SER A 279 -14.06 2.91 28.78
N ASN A 280 -14.06 1.57 28.65
CA ASN A 280 -14.55 0.69 29.70
C ASN A 280 -13.59 0.75 30.91
N GLY A 281 -13.28 1.96 31.36
CA GLY A 281 -12.63 2.29 32.60
C GLY A 281 -13.63 3.11 33.37
N SER A 282 -14.09 2.57 34.49
CA SER A 282 -14.85 3.30 35.50
C SER A 282 -14.07 4.54 35.93
N SER A 283 -14.35 5.68 35.29
CA SER A 283 -13.94 6.98 35.79
C SER A 283 -14.80 7.29 37.01
N PHE A 284 -14.23 7.11 38.20
CA PHE A 284 -14.79 7.63 39.44
C PHE A 284 -14.71 9.17 39.39
N SER A 285 -15.77 9.81 38.90
CA SER A 285 -16.02 11.23 39.14
C SER A 285 -16.94 11.35 40.36
N LEU A 286 -16.43 11.86 41.48
CA LEU A 286 -17.24 12.25 42.63
C LEU A 286 -18.36 13.21 42.19
N PRO A 287 -19.63 12.99 42.55
CA PRO A 287 -20.72 13.86 42.16
C PRO A 287 -20.79 15.07 43.11
N THR A 288 -20.36 16.24 42.64
CA THR A 288 -20.75 17.51 43.26
C THR A 288 -21.85 18.17 42.44
N ASN A 289 -23.03 18.23 43.06
CA ASN A 289 -24.24 19.02 42.76
C ASN A 289 -25.46 18.24 42.21
N LEU A 290 -26.47 18.20 43.08
CA LEU A 290 -27.75 17.51 43.01
C LEU A 290 -28.77 18.13 42.02
N THR A 291 -28.33 18.96 41.10
CA THR A 291 -29.20 19.70 40.16
C THR A 291 -29.20 19.12 38.75
N VAL A 292 -28.28 18.19 38.44
CA VAL A 292 -28.20 17.54 37.12
C VAL A 292 -29.04 16.24 37.05
N ALA A 293 -29.41 15.67 38.20
CA ALA A 293 -30.08 14.36 38.28
C ALA A 293 -31.54 14.34 37.76
N THR A 294 -32.20 15.49 37.64
CA THR A 294 -33.59 15.59 37.16
C THR A 294 -33.73 15.81 35.66
N VAL A 295 -32.65 16.17 34.95
CA VAL A 295 -32.69 16.34 33.48
C VAL A 295 -32.37 15.03 32.74
N THR A 296 -31.74 14.06 33.41
CA THR A 296 -31.37 12.77 32.81
C THR A 296 -32.51 11.75 32.74
N THR A 297 -33.66 12.01 33.37
CA THR A 297 -34.79 11.06 33.43
C THR A 297 -35.85 11.26 32.32
N LEU A 298 -35.68 12.25 31.43
CA LEU A 298 -36.62 12.55 30.33
C LEU A 298 -36.04 12.33 28.93
N MET A 299 -34.79 11.87 28.80
CA MET A 299 -34.28 11.39 27.51
C MET A 299 -34.85 9.99 27.25
N PRO A 300 -35.62 9.78 26.16
CA PRO A 300 -35.90 8.42 25.74
C PRO A 300 -34.54 7.76 25.46
N LEU A 301 -34.36 6.57 26.02
CA LEU A 301 -33.22 5.68 25.77
C LEU A 301 -32.92 5.73 24.27
N THR A 302 -31.83 6.40 23.88
CA THR A 302 -31.38 6.42 22.49
C THR A 302 -30.87 5.01 22.19
N THR A 303 -31.79 4.16 21.75
CA THR A 303 -31.46 2.94 21.04
C THR A 303 -30.46 3.35 19.97
N PHE A 304 -29.20 2.90 20.11
CA PHE A 304 -28.17 3.10 19.09
C PHE A 304 -28.66 2.42 17.81
N SER A 305 -29.33 3.18 16.95
CA SER A 305 -29.78 2.70 15.65
C SER A 305 -28.53 2.32 14.86
N LYS A 306 -28.39 1.03 14.54
CA LYS A 306 -27.37 0.55 13.61
C LYS A 306 -27.41 1.44 12.35
N PRO A 307 -26.27 1.98 11.88
CA PRO A 307 -26.27 2.84 10.70
C PRO A 307 -26.91 2.08 9.53
N THR A 308 -27.93 2.68 8.91
CA THR A 308 -28.72 2.07 7.82
C THR A 308 -28.40 2.73 6.48
N GLY A 309 -28.37 1.92 5.42
CA GLY A 309 -28.21 2.38 4.04
C GLY A 309 -26.80 2.91 3.71
N LEU A 310 -26.75 4.09 3.07
CA LEU A 310 -25.51 4.71 2.59
C LEU A 310 -24.48 4.95 3.71
N GLN A 311 -24.95 5.23 4.92
CA GLN A 311 -24.10 5.45 6.10
C GLN A 311 -23.34 4.19 6.51
N ARG A 312 -23.97 3.01 6.36
CA ARG A 312 -23.30 1.73 6.59
C ARG A 312 -22.22 1.49 5.53
N PHE A 313 -22.49 1.86 4.28
CA PHE A 313 -21.52 1.73 3.19
C PHE A 313 -20.27 2.60 3.42
N TYR A 314 -20.43 3.80 3.99
CA TYR A 314 -19.30 4.66 4.37
C TYR A 314 -18.55 4.19 5.62
N SER A 315 -19.18 3.37 6.48
CA SER A 315 -18.52 2.72 7.61
C SER A 315 -17.65 1.52 7.23
N LEU A 316 -17.50 1.20 5.94
CA LEU A 316 -16.67 0.09 5.48
C LEU A 316 -15.23 0.30 5.95
N SER A 317 -14.62 -0.74 6.54
CA SER A 317 -13.23 -0.67 6.98
C SER A 317 -12.32 -0.34 5.79
N TYR A 318 -11.41 0.61 6.01
CA TYR A 318 -10.48 1.08 4.99
C TYR A 318 -9.59 -0.04 4.41
N LEU A 319 -9.40 -1.14 5.14
CA LEU A 319 -8.68 -2.32 4.64
C LEU A 319 -9.42 -3.03 3.50
N TRP A 320 -10.75 -2.92 3.43
CA TRP A 320 -11.55 -3.48 2.35
C TRP A 320 -11.56 -2.63 1.08
N TYR A 321 -11.09 -1.37 1.13
CA TYR A 321 -11.12 -0.47 -0.03
C TYR A 321 -10.37 -1.06 -1.22
N SER A 322 -9.16 -1.61 -1.00
CA SER A 322 -8.38 -2.20 -2.09
C SER A 322 -9.09 -3.38 -2.74
N ALA A 323 -9.63 -4.30 -1.94
CA ALA A 323 -10.35 -5.48 -2.42
C ALA A 323 -11.63 -5.11 -3.17
N HIS A 324 -12.43 -4.20 -2.62
CA HIS A 324 -13.66 -3.72 -3.25
C HIS A 324 -13.36 -3.01 -4.58
N ASN A 325 -12.46 -2.04 -4.58
CA ASN A 325 -12.16 -1.22 -5.76
C ASN A 325 -11.49 -2.02 -6.87
N SER A 326 -10.57 -2.94 -6.54
CA SER A 326 -9.95 -3.84 -7.53
C SER A 326 -10.98 -4.75 -8.18
N THR A 327 -11.92 -5.29 -7.40
CA THR A 327 -13.02 -6.12 -7.91
C THR A 327 -13.91 -5.31 -8.85
N THR A 328 -14.24 -4.06 -8.51
CA THR A 328 -15.00 -3.16 -9.37
C THR A 328 -14.32 -2.97 -10.73
N VAL A 329 -13.01 -2.72 -10.77
CA VAL A 329 -12.25 -2.58 -12.03
C VAL A 329 -12.34 -3.85 -12.87
N ILE A 330 -12.16 -5.02 -12.25
CA ILE A 330 -12.20 -6.31 -12.95
C ILE A 330 -13.59 -6.57 -13.52
N VAL A 331 -14.65 -6.41 -12.72
CA VAL A 331 -16.03 -6.68 -13.12
C VAL A 331 -16.48 -5.74 -14.23
N VAL A 332 -16.33 -4.42 -14.03
CA VAL A 332 -16.72 -3.42 -15.04
C VAL A 332 -15.88 -3.58 -16.30
N GLY A 333 -14.56 -3.78 -16.14
CA GLY A 333 -13.66 -3.95 -17.27
C GLY A 333 -14.00 -5.18 -18.12
N LEU A 334 -14.31 -6.31 -17.50
CA LEU A 334 -14.76 -7.50 -18.20
C LEU A 334 -16.10 -7.30 -18.91
N ILE A 335 -17.08 -6.69 -18.26
CA ILE A 335 -18.39 -6.41 -18.87
C ILE A 335 -18.22 -5.53 -20.11
N VAL A 336 -17.48 -4.43 -19.99
CA VAL A 336 -17.25 -3.50 -21.10
C VAL A 336 -16.45 -4.18 -22.21
N SER A 337 -15.43 -5.00 -21.89
CA SER A 337 -14.69 -5.76 -22.89
C SER A 337 -15.53 -6.82 -23.62
N LEU A 338 -16.53 -7.40 -22.96
CA LEU A 338 -17.48 -8.30 -23.61
C LEU A 338 -18.44 -7.53 -24.53
N LEU A 339 -18.87 -6.32 -24.14
CA LEU A 339 -19.78 -5.47 -24.93
C LEU A 339 -19.10 -4.80 -26.14
N THR A 340 -17.86 -4.33 -25.98
CA THR A 340 -17.12 -3.59 -27.01
C THR A 340 -16.33 -4.48 -27.97
N GLY A 341 -16.42 -5.80 -27.80
CA GLY A 341 -15.69 -6.78 -28.61
C GLY A 341 -14.38 -7.21 -27.97
N ARG A 342 -14.24 -8.52 -27.76
CA ARG A 342 -13.08 -9.13 -27.06
C ARG A 342 -11.78 -8.89 -27.83
N MET A 343 -10.66 -8.78 -27.12
CA MET A 343 -9.36 -8.61 -27.76
C MET A 343 -9.08 -9.79 -28.72
N ARG A 344 -8.84 -9.49 -30.00
CA ARG A 344 -8.62 -10.51 -31.05
C ARG A 344 -7.16 -10.48 -31.51
N GLY A 345 -6.44 -11.58 -31.29
CA GLY A 345 -5.29 -11.97 -32.13
C GLY A 345 -4.00 -11.15 -32.01
N ARG A 346 -3.73 -10.44 -30.91
CA ARG A 346 -2.38 -9.90 -30.68
C ARG A 346 -1.52 -10.95 -29.97
N SER A 347 -0.32 -11.21 -30.46
CA SER A 347 0.67 -12.05 -29.78
C SER A 347 1.09 -11.36 -28.48
N LEU A 348 0.44 -11.73 -27.38
CA LEU A 348 0.84 -11.29 -26.05
C LEU A 348 2.10 -12.07 -25.65
N ASN A 349 3.04 -11.41 -24.98
CA ASN A 349 4.20 -12.10 -24.43
C ASN A 349 3.70 -13.11 -23.37
N PRO A 350 3.93 -14.43 -23.55
CA PRO A 350 3.43 -15.42 -22.60
C PRO A 350 3.98 -15.22 -21.18
N ALA A 351 5.12 -14.54 -21.02
CA ALA A 351 5.70 -14.21 -19.72
C ALA A 351 4.89 -13.18 -18.91
N THR A 352 3.99 -12.41 -19.53
CA THR A 352 3.18 -11.39 -18.84
C THR A 352 1.76 -11.87 -18.50
N ILE A 353 1.43 -13.11 -18.87
CA ILE A 353 0.10 -13.69 -18.66
C ILE A 353 0.22 -14.83 -17.65
N TYR A 354 -0.60 -14.80 -16.61
CA TYR A 354 -0.81 -15.96 -15.75
C TYR A 354 -2.26 -16.43 -15.92
N PRO A 355 -2.53 -17.43 -16.77
CA PRO A 355 -3.89 -17.79 -17.13
C PRO A 355 -4.59 -18.50 -15.95
N VAL A 356 -5.25 -17.72 -15.10
CA VAL A 356 -6.17 -18.23 -14.06
C VAL A 356 -7.54 -18.52 -14.67
N LEU A 357 -7.92 -17.80 -15.73
CA LEU A 357 -9.22 -17.91 -16.37
C LEU A 357 -9.57 -19.34 -16.82
N PRO A 358 -8.68 -20.16 -17.42
CA PRO A 358 -9.00 -21.56 -17.75
C PRO A 358 -9.31 -22.42 -16.52
N LYS A 359 -8.62 -22.19 -15.40
CA LYS A 359 -8.86 -22.88 -14.11
C LYS A 359 -10.12 -22.40 -13.40
N LEU A 360 -10.50 -21.14 -13.57
CA LEU A 360 -11.73 -20.58 -13.02
C LEU A 360 -12.96 -20.98 -13.86
N LEU A 361 -12.79 -21.06 -15.18
CA LEU A 361 -13.84 -21.47 -16.11
C LEU A 361 -14.20 -22.95 -16.00
N SER A 362 -13.27 -23.82 -15.58
CA SER A 362 -13.58 -25.23 -15.32
C SER A 362 -14.59 -25.43 -14.17
N LEU A 363 -14.78 -24.42 -13.31
CA LEU A 363 -15.77 -24.41 -12.22
C LEU A 363 -17.15 -23.88 -12.63
N LEU A 364 -17.30 -23.34 -13.85
CA LEU A 364 -18.54 -22.74 -14.36
C LEU A 364 -19.30 -23.69 -15.31
N PRO A 365 -20.64 -23.57 -15.42
CA PRO A 365 -21.44 -24.40 -16.33
C PRO A 365 -20.99 -24.27 -17.80
N LEU A 366 -21.08 -25.37 -18.55
CA LEU A 366 -20.64 -25.49 -19.96
C LEU A 366 -21.16 -24.38 -20.89
N SER A 367 -22.35 -23.83 -20.63
CA SER A 367 -22.94 -22.73 -21.39
C SER A 367 -22.16 -21.41 -21.23
N CYS A 368 -21.64 -21.14 -20.04
CA CYS A 368 -20.77 -20.00 -19.76
C CYS A 368 -19.35 -20.26 -20.29
N GLN A 369 -18.84 -21.49 -20.21
CA GLN A 369 -17.54 -21.86 -20.78
C GLN A 369 -17.46 -21.61 -22.29
N LYS A 370 -18.50 -21.97 -23.06
CA LYS A 370 -18.54 -21.70 -24.51
C LYS A 370 -18.58 -20.21 -24.85
N ARG A 371 -19.23 -19.39 -24.02
CA ARG A 371 -19.20 -17.91 -24.16
C ARG A 371 -17.90 -17.30 -23.67
N LEU A 372 -17.20 -17.91 -22.72
CA LEU A 372 -16.01 -17.33 -22.08
C LEU A 372 -14.68 -17.89 -22.58
N HIS A 373 -14.66 -18.98 -23.34
CA HIS A 373 -13.44 -19.57 -23.90
C HIS A 373 -12.66 -18.52 -24.73
N CYS A 374 -11.62 -17.95 -24.12
CA CYS A 374 -10.58 -17.26 -24.87
C CYS A 374 -9.86 -18.38 -25.66
N ARG A 375 -9.86 -18.31 -26.99
CA ARG A 375 -9.13 -19.29 -27.81
C ARG A 375 -7.63 -19.12 -27.51
N SER A 376 -7.08 -20.01 -26.70
CA SER A 376 -5.63 -20.08 -26.45
C SER A 376 -4.96 -20.50 -27.75
N TYR A 377 -3.99 -19.70 -28.21
CA TYR A 377 -3.13 -20.06 -29.34
C TYR A 377 -1.81 -20.58 -28.75
N GLY A 378 -1.36 -21.76 -29.22
CA GLY A 378 -0.03 -22.30 -28.92
C GLY A 378 0.03 -23.41 -27.87
N GLN A 379 -0.58 -24.56 -28.18
CA GLN A 379 -0.14 -25.85 -27.62
C GLN A 379 0.24 -26.75 -28.80
N ASP A 380 1.21 -26.29 -29.59
CA ASP A 380 2.01 -27.07 -30.52
C ASP A 380 3.43 -26.51 -30.38
N HIS A 381 4.39 -27.36 -30.02
CA HIS A 381 5.75 -27.07 -29.51
C HIS A 381 5.87 -26.85 -27.99
N LEU A 382 5.56 -27.90 -27.24
CA LEU A 382 6.11 -28.12 -25.91
C LEU A 382 7.48 -28.81 -26.07
N ASP A 383 8.52 -28.03 -26.39
CA ASP A 383 9.89 -28.50 -26.19
C ASP A 383 10.34 -28.17 -24.77
N THR A 384 10.89 -29.20 -24.16
CA THR A 384 11.21 -29.30 -22.75
C THR A 384 12.48 -28.51 -22.47
N GLY A 385 12.40 -27.55 -21.54
CA GLY A 385 13.56 -27.01 -20.83
C GLY A 385 14.34 -25.88 -21.52
N LEU A 386 14.05 -24.64 -21.11
CA LEU A 386 15.08 -23.63 -20.79
C LEU A 386 14.38 -22.43 -20.14
N PHE A 387 14.65 -22.18 -18.86
CA PHE A 387 14.43 -20.84 -18.31
C PHE A 387 15.43 -19.91 -19.01
N PRO A 388 15.04 -18.75 -19.56
CA PRO A 388 16.00 -17.84 -20.17
C PRO A 388 16.90 -17.25 -19.08
N GLU A 389 18.21 -17.52 -19.20
CA GLU A 389 19.23 -16.80 -18.45
C GLU A 389 19.22 -15.32 -18.83
N LYS A 390 19.39 -14.46 -17.82
CA LYS A 390 19.66 -13.04 -17.99
C LYS A 390 20.89 -12.88 -18.89
N PRO A 391 20.84 -12.09 -19.98
CA PRO A 391 22.01 -11.90 -20.84
C PRO A 391 23.16 -11.31 -20.02
N ARG A 392 24.32 -11.97 -20.12
CA ARG A 392 25.58 -11.57 -19.47
C ARG A 392 26.05 -10.27 -20.11
N ASN A 393 26.30 -9.25 -19.29
CA ASN A 393 26.78 -7.93 -19.72
C ASN A 393 27.93 -8.03 -20.73
N GLY A 394 27.81 -7.27 -21.82
CA GLY A 394 28.71 -7.28 -22.96
C GLY A 394 30.14 -6.88 -22.58
N VAL A 395 31.08 -7.74 -22.94
CA VAL A 395 32.49 -7.40 -23.09
C VAL A 395 32.74 -7.30 -24.59
N LEU A 396 33.16 -6.12 -25.05
CA LEU A 396 33.69 -5.91 -26.40
C LEU A 396 34.91 -6.83 -26.60
N GLY A 397 34.85 -7.67 -27.62
CA GLY A 397 36.00 -8.34 -28.21
C GLY A 397 35.95 -8.12 -29.72
N ASP A 398 36.83 -7.25 -30.20
CA ASP A 398 37.07 -6.98 -31.62
C ASP A 398 37.70 -8.21 -32.29
N SER A 399 37.14 -8.66 -33.41
CA SER A 399 37.92 -9.13 -34.57
C SER A 399 37.02 -9.53 -35.74
N ARG A 400 37.31 -8.87 -36.85
CA ARG A 400 37.12 -9.25 -38.26
C ARG A 400 36.91 -10.75 -38.49
N ASP A 401 35.87 -11.11 -39.24
CA ASP A 401 36.00 -11.82 -40.51
C ASP A 401 34.64 -12.26 -41.08
N LYS A 402 34.55 -12.14 -42.42
CA LYS A 402 33.58 -12.73 -43.37
C LYS A 402 32.40 -11.86 -43.83
N GLU A 403 32.72 -11.01 -44.81
CA GLU A 403 31.95 -10.94 -46.05
C GLU A 403 31.90 -12.32 -46.72
N ALA A 404 30.71 -12.77 -47.16
CA ALA A 404 30.49 -13.34 -48.49
C ALA A 404 29.01 -13.70 -48.71
N MET A 405 28.52 -13.30 -49.90
CA MET A 405 27.29 -13.71 -50.58
C MET A 405 25.97 -13.05 -50.21
N ALA A 406 25.73 -11.92 -50.87
CA ALA A 406 24.41 -11.52 -51.36
C ALA A 406 23.94 -12.45 -52.50
N LEU A 407 22.65 -12.82 -52.52
CA LEU A 407 21.69 -12.57 -53.62
C LEU A 407 20.32 -13.22 -53.35
N ASP A 408 19.27 -12.51 -53.81
CA ASP A 408 17.82 -12.76 -53.83
C ASP A 408 17.06 -12.71 -52.48
N GLY A 409 16.07 -11.84 -52.25
CA GLY A 409 15.37 -10.86 -53.06
C GLY A 409 14.20 -10.27 -52.26
N THR A 410 13.93 -8.96 -52.47
CA THR A 410 12.65 -8.24 -52.24
C THR A 410 12.03 -8.14 -50.83
N ALA A 411 12.34 -7.02 -50.17
CA ALA A 411 11.43 -5.99 -49.64
C ALA A 411 10.21 -6.39 -48.78
N TYR A 412 10.33 -6.20 -47.45
CA TYR A 412 9.33 -5.52 -46.62
C TYR A 412 10.04 -4.87 -45.42
N GLN A 413 10.20 -3.55 -45.47
CA GLN A 413 10.93 -2.77 -44.46
C GLN A 413 10.00 -2.41 -43.31
N GLY A 414 9.89 -3.31 -42.33
CA GLY A 414 9.30 -3.03 -41.02
C GLY A 414 10.34 -2.37 -40.12
N SER A 415 10.06 -1.14 -39.69
CA SER A 415 10.81 -0.39 -38.67
C SER A 415 11.06 -1.28 -37.44
N SER A 416 12.31 -1.72 -37.26
CA SER A 416 12.76 -2.37 -36.04
C SER A 416 13.21 -1.28 -35.08
N SER A 417 12.39 -1.00 -34.06
CA SER A 417 12.78 -0.11 -32.96
C SER A 417 13.72 -0.90 -32.04
N THR A 418 15.01 -0.65 -32.20
CA THR A 418 16.08 -1.18 -31.36
C THR A 418 15.88 -0.67 -29.92
N CYS A 419 15.55 -1.58 -28.99
CA CYS A 419 15.46 -1.27 -27.57
C CYS A 419 16.87 -1.11 -26.99
N ILE A 420 17.33 0.12 -26.80
CA ILE A 420 18.58 0.43 -26.10
C ILE A 420 18.34 0.23 -24.59
N LEU A 421 19.01 -0.78 -24.03
CA LEU A 421 19.15 -1.01 -22.59
C LEU A 421 20.16 0.02 -22.07
N GLN A 422 19.69 1.02 -21.33
CA GLN A 422 20.54 2.06 -20.76
C GLN A 422 20.99 1.63 -19.35
N GLU A 423 22.27 1.29 -19.22
CA GLU A 423 22.96 1.11 -17.95
C GLU A 423 23.01 2.44 -17.20
N THR A 424 22.25 2.56 -16.10
CA THR A 424 22.48 3.62 -15.13
C THR A 424 23.74 3.28 -14.33
N SER A 425 24.83 3.99 -14.64
CA SER A 425 26.06 3.97 -13.85
C SER A 425 25.99 5.05 -12.77
N LEU A 426 26.10 4.60 -11.51
CA LEU A 426 26.49 5.31 -10.28
C LEU A 426 25.68 6.53 -9.80
#